data_AF-A0A7S4INA9-F1
#
_entry.id   AF-A0A7S4INA9-F1
#
_cell.length_a   1.000
_cell.length_b   1.000
_cell.length_c   1.000
_cell.angle_alpha   90.00
_cell.angle_beta   90.00
_cell.angle_gamma   90.00
#
_symmetry.space_group_name_H-M   'P 1'
#
loop_
_entity.id
_entity.type
_entity.pdbx_description
1 polymer ?
#
loop_
_entity_poly.entity_id
_entity_poly.type
_entity_poly.pdbx_seq_one_letter_code
_entity_poly.pdbx_strand_id
1 'polypeptide(L)'
;MFFSAAFRVDPRHEKGGKYLFQSMSPRVRCHFITGTMYSFASGRRPVDLRRLGVRGGGGNGGEGEGEAVLFSYGEIDVRCHVERLSSERECDYAAVIRSLVEQYMNRIVGYLSEFGNDPPAAAVVLAIPPPSDRNENPRVPYYGKLSERVVISRLFNRLLEEACGARRNPNVHFFHPFAGFTGEDGSLDHNYSDGHIHIRSQCCRPIHHQLTALLERIKQQRQ
;
A
#
# COMPACT_ATOMS: atom_id res chain seq x y z
N MET A 1 -9.94 11.21 -5.91
CA MET A 1 -9.78 9.84 -6.45
C MET A 1 -8.85 9.13 -5.47
N PHE A 2 -9.24 8.00 -4.89
CA PHE A 2 -8.47 7.36 -3.80
C PHE A 2 -7.85 6.06 -4.30
N PHE A 3 -6.59 5.83 -3.95
CA PHE A 3 -5.73 4.92 -4.70
C PHE A 3 -5.40 3.67 -3.88
N SER A 4 -5.67 2.51 -4.47
CA SER A 4 -4.80 1.36 -4.28
C SER A 4 -4.12 1.07 -5.60
N ALA A 5 -2.80 0.88 -5.53
CA ALA A 5 -1.96 0.62 -6.66
C ALA A 5 -1.26 -0.72 -6.44
N ALA A 6 -1.34 -1.61 -7.42
CA ALA A 6 -0.41 -2.73 -7.60
C ALA A 6 0.66 -2.32 -8.61
N PHE A 7 1.92 -2.59 -8.33
CA PHE A 7 3.05 -2.07 -9.10
C PHE A 7 3.81 -3.19 -9.84
N ARG A 8 4.36 -2.92 -11.04
CA ARG A 8 5.34 -3.80 -11.71
C ARG A 8 6.62 -3.06 -12.08
N VAL A 9 7.78 -3.70 -11.90
CA VAL A 9 9.08 -3.12 -12.24
C VAL A 9 9.56 -3.58 -13.62
N ASP A 10 9.52 -2.68 -14.62
CA ASP A 10 10.01 -2.91 -15.99
C ASP A 10 11.31 -2.12 -16.28
N PRO A 11 12.44 -2.77 -16.61
CA PRO A 11 13.71 -2.10 -16.82
C PRO A 11 13.81 -1.19 -18.08
N ARG A 12 12.77 -1.08 -18.92
CA ARG A 12 12.94 -0.59 -20.32
C ARG A 12 12.16 0.64 -20.81
N HIS A 13 11.57 1.52 -19.98
CA HIS A 13 10.72 2.60 -20.54
C HIS A 13 10.71 3.99 -19.87
N GLU A 14 11.37 5.00 -20.47
CA GLU A 14 11.11 6.41 -20.17
C GLU A 14 9.96 6.95 -21.03
N LYS A 15 8.82 7.32 -20.42
CA LYS A 15 7.98 8.51 -20.79
C LYS A 15 6.66 8.61 -19.99
N GLY A 16 6.49 9.77 -19.33
CA GLY A 16 5.25 10.54 -19.07
C GLY A 16 3.99 9.86 -18.52
N GLY A 17 3.62 10.14 -17.26
CA GLY A 17 2.30 9.82 -16.69
C GLY A 17 1.84 10.79 -15.57
N LYS A 18 0.54 11.07 -15.50
CA LYS A 18 -0.12 12.13 -14.68
C LYS A 18 -0.32 11.80 -13.18
N TYR A 19 0.37 10.81 -12.62
CA TYR A 19 0.11 10.32 -11.25
C TYR A 19 1.38 10.03 -10.45
N LEU A 20 1.28 10.06 -9.12
CA LEU A 20 2.39 10.00 -8.16
C LEU A 20 3.42 8.94 -8.51
N PHE A 21 3.03 7.76 -8.98
CA PHE A 21 3.97 6.67 -9.30
C PHE A 21 4.22 6.44 -10.79
N GLN A 22 3.33 6.85 -11.69
CA GLN A 22 3.55 6.73 -13.14
C GLN A 22 4.57 7.75 -13.67
N SER A 23 4.81 8.83 -12.93
CA SER A 23 5.82 9.84 -13.24
C SER A 23 7.21 9.51 -12.67
N MET A 24 7.34 8.46 -11.84
CA MET A 24 8.53 8.28 -10.99
C MET A 24 9.55 7.27 -11.47
N SER A 25 9.15 6.29 -12.28
CA SER A 25 10.09 5.31 -12.82
C SER A 25 9.51 4.58 -14.03
N PRO A 26 10.32 4.37 -15.08
CA PRO A 26 10.08 3.33 -16.09
C PRO A 26 9.68 1.99 -15.50
N ARG A 27 10.27 1.74 -14.32
CA ARG A 27 10.23 0.50 -13.62
C ARG A 27 9.09 0.46 -12.61
N VAL A 28 7.99 1.16 -12.83
CA VAL A 28 6.82 1.08 -11.96
C VAL A 28 5.55 1.21 -12.81
N ARG A 29 4.85 0.11 -13.04
CA ARG A 29 3.52 0.08 -13.67
C ARG A 29 2.45 0.07 -12.59
N CYS A 30 1.77 1.18 -12.43
CA CYS A 30 0.69 1.33 -11.46
C CYS A 30 -0.64 0.78 -12.02
N HIS A 31 -1.25 -0.17 -11.29
CA HIS A 31 -2.58 -0.71 -11.55
C HIS A 31 -3.55 -0.21 -10.49
N PHE A 32 -4.54 0.58 -10.91
CA PHE A 32 -5.53 1.15 -10.00
C PHE A 32 -6.66 0.17 -9.71
N ILE A 33 -6.72 -0.31 -8.47
CA ILE A 33 -7.81 -1.15 -7.97
C ILE A 33 -8.56 -0.34 -6.93
N THR A 34 -9.70 0.24 -7.31
CA THR A 34 -10.49 1.08 -6.37
C THR A 34 -10.98 0.26 -5.17
N GLY A 35 -10.99 0.86 -3.99
CA GLY A 35 -11.55 0.23 -2.77
C GLY A 35 -10.76 0.60 -1.52
N THR A 36 -11.20 0.07 -0.38
CA THR A 36 -10.50 0.12 0.90
C THR A 36 -9.89 -1.26 1.21
N MET A 37 -8.98 -1.33 2.19
CA MET A 37 -8.45 -2.59 2.70
C MET A 37 -9.58 -3.54 3.12
N TYR A 38 -10.60 -3.01 3.80
CA TYR A 38 -11.79 -3.79 4.16
C TYR A 38 -12.50 -4.39 2.94
N SER A 39 -12.69 -3.60 1.87
CA SER A 39 -13.36 -4.12 0.66
C SER A 39 -12.54 -5.17 -0.08
N PHE A 40 -11.21 -5.07 -0.03
CA PHE A 40 -10.30 -6.09 -0.54
C PHE A 40 -10.36 -7.34 0.34
N ALA A 41 -10.19 -7.20 1.65
CA ALA A 41 -10.15 -8.28 2.62
C ALA A 41 -11.45 -9.10 2.62
N SER A 42 -12.60 -8.44 2.55
CA SER A 42 -13.93 -9.07 2.49
C SER A 42 -14.28 -9.70 1.14
N GLY A 43 -13.40 -9.60 0.13
CA GLY A 43 -13.66 -10.14 -1.20
C GLY A 43 -14.75 -9.44 -2.00
N ARG A 44 -15.25 -8.29 -1.51
CA ARG A 44 -16.23 -7.45 -2.23
C ARG A 44 -15.64 -6.79 -3.47
N ARG A 45 -14.32 -6.81 -3.61
CA ARG A 45 -13.59 -6.36 -4.81
C ARG A 45 -12.83 -7.55 -5.38
N PRO A 46 -13.02 -7.90 -6.66
CA PRO A 46 -12.15 -8.89 -7.29
C PRO A 46 -10.74 -8.32 -7.41
N VAL A 47 -9.73 -9.06 -6.97
CA VAL A 47 -8.34 -8.84 -7.43
C VAL A 47 -7.89 -10.08 -8.16
N ASP A 48 -7.74 -9.93 -9.45
CA ASP A 48 -7.08 -10.90 -10.31
C ASP A 48 -6.26 -10.11 -11.34
N LEU A 49 -5.04 -9.69 -10.99
CA LEU A 49 -4.09 -9.10 -11.97
C LEU A 49 -3.38 -10.20 -12.77
N ARG A 50 -4.23 -11.14 -13.21
CA ARG A 50 -3.99 -12.53 -13.59
C ARG A 50 -2.91 -13.17 -12.73
N ARG A 51 -3.35 -13.45 -11.50
CA ARG A 51 -2.67 -14.16 -10.41
C ARG A 51 -1.18 -13.80 -10.31
N LEU A 52 -0.90 -12.55 -9.96
CA LEU A 52 0.41 -12.04 -9.49
C LEU A 52 1.66 -12.29 -10.39
N GLY A 53 1.47 -12.64 -11.68
CA GLY A 53 2.52 -12.70 -12.72
C GLY A 53 2.24 -11.75 -13.90
N VAL A 54 1.96 -10.48 -13.63
CA VAL A 54 1.25 -9.51 -14.51
C VAL A 54 1.81 -9.32 -15.95
N ARG A 55 1.05 -9.74 -17.00
CA ARG A 55 1.18 -9.31 -18.43
C ARG A 55 -0.12 -8.85 -19.11
N GLY A 56 0.00 -7.86 -20.01
CA GLY A 56 -1.04 -7.29 -20.88
C GLY A 56 -1.26 -5.78 -20.73
N GLY A 57 -0.41 -4.96 -21.37
CA GLY A 57 -0.58 -3.52 -21.50
C GLY A 57 -1.53 -3.18 -22.65
N GLY A 58 -2.69 -2.60 -22.34
CA GLY A 58 -3.52 -1.91 -23.32
C GLY A 58 -2.84 -0.60 -23.72
N GLY A 59 -2.01 -0.66 -24.77
CA GLY A 59 -1.34 0.50 -25.38
C GLY A 59 0.18 0.32 -25.51
N ASN A 60 0.62 -0.27 -26.63
CA ASN A 60 1.97 -0.16 -27.21
C ASN A 60 3.23 -0.28 -26.30
N GLY A 61 3.32 -1.26 -25.38
CA GLY A 61 4.60 -1.47 -24.68
C GLY A 61 4.74 -2.69 -23.76
N GLY A 62 5.51 -3.68 -24.23
CA GLY A 62 6.37 -4.52 -23.38
C GLY A 62 5.75 -5.72 -22.65
N GLU A 63 6.05 -6.90 -23.17
CA GLU A 63 6.00 -8.19 -22.46
C GLU A 63 7.20 -8.35 -21.50
N GLY A 64 6.96 -8.77 -20.26
CA GLY A 64 8.00 -9.08 -19.26
C GLY A 64 7.38 -9.57 -17.95
N GLU A 65 8.19 -10.16 -17.08
CA GLU A 65 7.80 -10.60 -15.72
C GLU A 65 8.04 -9.47 -14.72
N GLY A 66 7.30 -9.44 -13.60
CA GLY A 66 7.44 -8.42 -12.56
C GLY A 66 8.03 -9.04 -11.29
N GLU A 67 9.08 -8.42 -10.73
CA GLU A 67 9.79 -8.95 -9.55
C GLU A 67 8.95 -8.89 -8.25
N ALA A 68 8.02 -7.94 -8.15
CA ALA A 68 7.14 -7.78 -6.99
C ALA A 68 5.81 -7.11 -7.33
N VAL A 69 4.81 -7.35 -6.48
CA VAL A 69 3.52 -6.65 -6.43
C VAL A 69 3.43 -5.91 -5.10
N LEU A 70 3.46 -4.59 -5.16
CA LEU A 70 3.32 -3.73 -3.98
C LEU A 70 1.83 -3.40 -3.75
N PHE A 71 1.30 -3.67 -2.56
CA PHE A 71 -0.08 -3.43 -2.17
C PHE A 71 -0.16 -2.16 -1.30
N SER A 72 -0.84 -1.15 -1.81
CA SER A 72 -1.07 0.12 -1.10
C SER A 72 -2.53 0.23 -0.69
N TYR A 73 -2.86 -0.10 0.56
CA TYR A 73 -4.21 0.02 1.13
C TYR A 73 -4.14 0.61 2.54
N GLY A 74 -5.30 1.01 3.09
CA GLY A 74 -5.45 1.34 4.50
C GLY A 74 -5.63 2.81 4.83
N GLU A 75 -5.24 3.76 3.96
CA GLU A 75 -5.44 5.20 4.20
C GLU A 75 -6.92 5.52 4.47
N ILE A 76 -7.81 5.06 3.59
CA ILE A 76 -9.26 5.27 3.73
C ILE A 76 -9.79 4.53 4.98
N ASP A 77 -9.24 3.36 5.29
CA ASP A 77 -9.68 2.59 6.46
C ASP A 77 -9.31 3.32 7.77
N VAL A 78 -8.10 3.88 7.86
CA VAL A 78 -7.69 4.77 8.97
C VAL A 78 -8.61 5.98 9.05
N ARG A 79 -8.89 6.60 7.91
CA ARG A 79 -9.64 7.85 7.83
C ARG A 79 -11.12 7.72 8.12
N CYS A 80 -11.74 6.61 7.69
CA CYS A 80 -13.19 6.50 7.64
C CYS A 80 -13.76 5.34 8.45
N HIS A 81 -12.96 4.32 8.76
CA HIS A 81 -13.50 3.06 9.25
C HIS A 81 -13.06 2.71 10.67
N VAL A 82 -11.77 2.87 11.01
CA VAL A 82 -11.27 2.34 12.29
C VAL A 82 -11.94 3.01 13.48
N GLU A 83 -11.92 4.34 13.54
CA GLU A 83 -12.58 5.09 14.64
C GLU A 83 -14.06 4.75 14.71
N ARG A 84 -14.77 4.90 13.59
CA ARG A 84 -16.21 4.63 13.50
C ARG A 84 -16.57 3.22 13.98
N LEU A 85 -15.84 2.20 13.54
CA LEU A 85 -16.11 0.81 13.92
C LEU A 85 -15.74 0.53 15.38
N SER A 86 -14.69 1.17 15.90
CA SER A 86 -14.32 1.08 17.31
C SER A 86 -15.42 1.65 18.20
N SER A 87 -15.97 2.83 17.85
CA SER A 87 -17.10 3.42 18.57
C SER A 87 -18.38 2.58 18.44
N GLU A 88 -18.74 2.16 17.22
CA GLU A 88 -19.97 1.38 16.95
C GLU A 88 -19.99 0.00 17.64
N ARG A 89 -18.81 -0.61 17.85
CA ARG A 89 -18.66 -1.94 18.44
C ARG A 89 -18.19 -1.93 19.89
N GLU A 90 -17.98 -0.74 20.45
CA GLU A 90 -17.45 -0.55 21.82
C GLU A 90 -16.17 -1.37 22.07
N CYS A 91 -15.24 -1.34 21.12
CA CYS A 91 -13.97 -2.07 21.20
C CYS A 91 -12.77 -1.18 20.89
N ASP A 92 -11.56 -1.63 21.25
CA ASP A 92 -10.34 -0.87 20.98
C ASP A 92 -9.96 -0.86 19.49
N TYR A 93 -9.16 0.14 19.08
CA TYR A 93 -8.62 0.21 17.72
C TYR A 93 -7.85 -1.05 17.36
N ALA A 94 -7.15 -1.65 18.34
CA ALA A 94 -6.33 -2.84 18.11
C ALA A 94 -7.18 -4.03 17.66
N ALA A 95 -8.35 -4.28 18.24
CA ALA A 95 -9.25 -5.36 17.83
C ALA A 95 -9.75 -5.16 16.39
N VAL A 96 -10.18 -3.93 16.06
CA VAL A 96 -10.64 -3.60 14.70
C VAL A 96 -9.51 -3.82 13.68
N ILE A 97 -8.32 -3.27 13.97
CA ILE A 97 -7.18 -3.33 13.07
C ILE A 97 -6.64 -4.75 12.95
N ARG A 98 -6.48 -5.50 14.04
CA ARG A 98 -6.00 -6.90 14.01
C ARG A 98 -6.90 -7.76 13.13
N SER A 99 -8.21 -7.66 13.29
CA SER A 99 -9.17 -8.40 12.46
C SER A 99 -9.04 -8.04 10.98
N LEU A 100 -8.86 -6.75 10.66
CA LEU A 100 -8.71 -6.29 9.29
C LEU A 100 -7.36 -6.72 8.68
N VAL A 101 -6.27 -6.57 9.42
CA VAL A 101 -4.91 -7.02 9.03
C VAL A 101 -4.90 -8.52 8.80
N GLU A 102 -5.51 -9.31 9.70
CA GLU A 102 -5.56 -10.76 9.56
C GLU A 102 -6.28 -11.19 8.27
N GLN A 103 -7.47 -10.63 8.01
CA GLN A 103 -8.23 -10.90 6.78
C GLN A 103 -7.47 -10.44 5.54
N TYR A 104 -6.85 -9.27 5.59
CA TYR A 104 -6.04 -8.71 4.52
C TYR A 104 -4.85 -9.62 4.18
N MET A 105 -4.10 -10.06 5.19
CA MET A 105 -2.94 -10.92 5.01
C MET A 105 -3.33 -12.36 4.62
N ASN A 106 -4.42 -12.90 5.16
CA ASN A 106 -4.97 -14.19 4.71
C ASN A 106 -5.28 -14.17 3.22
N ARG A 107 -5.82 -13.06 2.73
CA ARG A 107 -6.12 -12.91 1.31
C ARG A 107 -4.86 -12.80 0.44
N ILE A 108 -3.86 -12.02 0.86
CA ILE A 108 -2.57 -11.94 0.15
C ILE A 108 -1.88 -13.31 0.10
N VAL A 109 -1.79 -14.00 1.23
CA VAL A 109 -1.17 -15.33 1.30
C VAL A 109 -1.98 -16.36 0.51
N GLY A 110 -3.31 -16.28 0.56
CA GLY A 110 -4.19 -17.11 -0.27
C GLY A 110 -3.82 -16.98 -1.75
N TYR A 111 -3.64 -15.75 -2.26
CA TYR A 111 -3.21 -15.54 -3.65
C TYR A 111 -1.83 -16.11 -3.95
N LEU A 112 -0.86 -15.97 -3.04
CA LEU A 112 0.49 -16.53 -3.25
C LEU A 112 0.48 -18.06 -3.21
N SER A 113 -0.34 -18.66 -2.35
CA SER A 113 -0.41 -20.12 -2.15
C SER A 113 -0.89 -20.88 -3.39
N GLU A 114 -1.62 -20.20 -4.29
CA GLU A 114 -2.03 -20.77 -5.58
C GLU A 114 -0.83 -21.15 -6.48
N PHE A 115 0.37 -20.65 -6.17
CA PHE A 115 1.63 -20.91 -6.89
C PHE A 115 2.59 -21.85 -6.13
N GLY A 116 2.17 -22.41 -5.00
CA GLY A 116 3.04 -23.22 -4.15
C GLY A 116 4.17 -22.40 -3.52
N ASN A 117 5.39 -22.95 -3.53
CA ASN A 117 6.55 -22.36 -2.85
C ASN A 117 7.28 -21.27 -3.65
N ASP A 118 6.98 -21.12 -4.94
CA ASP A 118 7.69 -20.21 -5.84
C ASP A 118 6.70 -19.32 -6.64
N PRO A 119 6.08 -18.33 -5.97
CA PRO A 119 5.16 -17.42 -6.65
C PRO A 119 5.90 -16.53 -7.65
N PRO A 120 5.29 -16.16 -8.79
CA PRO A 120 5.96 -15.42 -9.86
C PRO A 120 6.43 -14.02 -9.48
N ALA A 121 5.94 -13.47 -8.37
CA ALA A 121 6.37 -12.20 -7.81
C ALA A 121 6.28 -12.22 -6.28
N ALA A 122 7.13 -11.44 -5.62
CA ALA A 122 6.98 -11.19 -4.19
C ALA A 122 5.81 -10.24 -3.90
N ALA A 123 5.09 -10.43 -2.81
CA ALA A 123 4.12 -9.46 -2.29
C ALA A 123 4.84 -8.47 -1.37
N VAL A 124 4.65 -7.18 -1.62
CA VAL A 124 5.14 -6.11 -0.73
C VAL A 124 3.94 -5.37 -0.18
N VAL A 125 3.78 -5.32 1.14
CA VAL A 125 2.74 -4.55 1.81
C VAL A 125 3.30 -3.16 2.10
N LEU A 126 2.75 -2.14 1.45
CA LEU A 126 3.11 -0.76 1.73
C LEU A 126 2.49 -0.33 3.05
N ALA A 127 3.28 0.34 3.89
CA ALA A 127 2.75 1.02 5.06
C ALA A 127 1.66 2.04 4.68
N ILE A 128 0.82 2.37 5.63
CA ILE A 128 -0.13 3.46 5.52
C ILE A 128 0.65 4.78 5.69
N PRO A 129 0.50 5.75 4.78
CA PRO A 129 1.17 7.04 4.89
C PRO A 129 0.69 7.83 6.12
N PRO A 130 1.47 8.79 6.62
CA PRO A 130 1.04 9.64 7.71
C PRO A 130 -0.23 10.41 7.30
N PRO A 131 -1.22 10.56 8.21
CA PRO A 131 -2.49 11.19 7.89
C PRO A 131 -2.36 12.70 7.70
N SER A 132 -3.32 13.32 7.01
CA SER A 132 -3.50 14.78 7.00
C SER A 132 -4.98 15.14 7.20
N ASP A 133 -5.25 16.41 7.51
CA ASP A 133 -6.60 17.01 7.61
C ASP A 133 -6.97 17.84 6.36
N ARG A 134 -6.24 17.67 5.25
CA ARG A 134 -6.38 18.52 4.05
C ARG A 134 -7.28 17.92 2.97
N ASN A 135 -8.30 17.13 3.33
CA ASN A 135 -9.27 16.58 2.38
C ASN A 135 -10.54 17.43 2.37
N GLU A 136 -10.89 17.91 1.19
CA GLU A 136 -12.13 18.64 0.94
C GLU A 136 -13.27 17.73 0.46
N ASN A 137 -13.06 16.42 0.32
CA ASN A 137 -14.06 15.54 -0.29
C ASN A 137 -15.11 15.04 0.72
N PRO A 138 -16.38 15.52 0.66
CA PRO A 138 -17.43 15.12 1.59
C PRO A 138 -17.90 13.66 1.41
N ARG A 139 -17.62 13.03 0.27
CA ARG A 139 -18.03 11.63 0.02
C ARG A 139 -17.21 10.63 0.82
N VAL A 140 -16.07 11.04 1.34
CA VAL A 140 -15.16 10.19 2.12
C VAL A 140 -14.73 11.04 3.32
N PRO A 141 -15.57 11.13 4.36
CA PRO A 141 -15.36 12.07 5.46
C PRO A 141 -14.23 11.60 6.39
N TYR A 142 -13.68 12.55 7.13
CA TYR A 142 -12.83 12.25 8.28
C TYR A 142 -13.69 11.77 9.46
N TYR A 143 -13.36 10.61 10.01
CA TYR A 143 -13.83 10.19 11.33
C TYR A 143 -12.68 10.32 12.33
N GLY A 144 -12.97 10.93 13.48
CA GLY A 144 -11.98 11.27 14.49
C GLY A 144 -11.08 12.47 14.13
N LYS A 145 -10.36 12.96 15.13
CA LYS A 145 -9.34 14.02 15.05
C LYS A 145 -8.08 13.51 14.35
N LEU A 146 -7.27 14.41 13.80
CA LEU A 146 -5.97 14.05 13.21
C LEU A 146 -5.08 13.27 14.17
N SER A 147 -5.00 13.68 15.44
CA SER A 147 -4.22 12.99 16.48
C SER A 147 -4.66 11.53 16.68
N GLU A 148 -5.96 11.25 16.63
CA GLU A 148 -6.50 9.89 16.72
C GLU A 148 -6.08 9.09 15.48
N ARG A 149 -6.17 9.68 14.28
CA ARG A 149 -5.72 9.04 13.05
C ARG A 149 -4.20 8.80 13.00
N VAL A 150 -3.40 9.64 13.64
CA VAL A 150 -1.95 9.40 13.84
C VAL A 150 -1.73 8.17 14.71
N VAL A 151 -2.44 8.06 15.83
CA VAL A 151 -2.37 6.87 16.71
C VAL A 151 -2.80 5.61 15.96
N ILE A 152 -3.93 5.68 15.26
CA ILE A 152 -4.49 4.58 14.47
C ILE A 152 -3.50 4.15 13.39
N SER A 153 -2.98 5.06 12.56
CA SER A 153 -2.05 4.72 11.47
C SER A 153 -0.75 4.08 11.97
N ARG A 154 -0.18 4.57 13.08
CA ARG A 154 1.00 3.97 13.73
C ARG A 154 0.72 2.56 14.22
N LEU A 155 -0.40 2.36 14.92
CA LEU A 155 -0.84 1.04 15.38
C LEU A 155 -1.08 0.09 14.20
N PHE A 156 -1.68 0.59 13.12
CA PHE A 156 -1.94 -0.17 11.90
C PHE A 156 -0.66 -0.63 11.23
N ASN A 157 0.31 0.27 11.05
CA ASN A 157 1.60 -0.06 10.45
C ASN A 157 2.38 -1.09 11.26
N ARG A 158 2.41 -0.95 12.59
CA ARG A 158 3.02 -1.95 13.47
C ARG A 158 2.36 -3.33 13.31
N LEU A 159 1.03 -3.39 13.31
CA LEU A 159 0.31 -4.66 13.16
C LEU A 159 0.50 -5.28 11.76
N LEU A 160 0.63 -4.46 10.71
CA LEU A 160 0.98 -4.94 9.36
C LEU A 160 2.40 -5.51 9.32
N GLU A 161 3.37 -4.84 9.94
CA GLU A 161 4.75 -5.31 10.03
C GLU A 161 4.84 -6.64 10.77
N GLU A 162 4.22 -6.72 11.96
CA GLU A 162 4.12 -7.95 12.75
C GLU A 162 3.48 -9.08 11.94
N ALA A 163 2.39 -8.80 11.22
CA ALA A 163 1.68 -9.82 10.45
C ALA A 163 2.47 -10.30 9.21
N CYS A 164 3.29 -9.43 8.60
CA CYS A 164 4.21 -9.84 7.54
C CYS A 164 5.32 -10.76 8.09
N GLY A 165 5.91 -10.41 9.24
CA GLY A 165 6.97 -11.20 9.87
C GLY A 165 6.49 -12.54 10.47
N ALA A 166 5.33 -12.57 11.12
CA ALA A 166 4.82 -13.73 11.85
C ALA A 166 4.50 -14.92 10.94
N ARG A 167 4.13 -14.68 9.67
CA ARG A 167 3.70 -15.74 8.75
C ARG A 167 4.86 -16.57 8.18
N ARG A 168 6.12 -16.17 8.43
CA ARG A 168 7.34 -16.84 7.91
C ARG A 168 7.26 -17.17 6.42
N ASN A 169 6.52 -16.37 5.65
CA ASN A 169 6.42 -16.53 4.20
C ASN A 169 7.51 -15.65 3.57
N PRO A 170 8.54 -16.24 2.93
CA PRO A 170 9.65 -15.49 2.37
C PRO A 170 9.25 -14.59 1.19
N ASN A 171 8.03 -14.76 0.66
CA ASN A 171 7.51 -13.98 -0.45
C ASN A 171 6.62 -12.81 -0.02
N VAL A 172 6.54 -12.50 1.28
CA VAL A 172 5.74 -11.40 1.81
C VAL A 172 6.63 -10.45 2.59
N HIS A 173 6.69 -9.18 2.16
CA HIS A 173 7.56 -8.17 2.75
C HIS A 173 6.75 -6.95 3.18
N PHE A 174 7.13 -6.33 4.30
CA PHE A 174 6.61 -5.03 4.70
C PHE A 174 7.54 -3.91 4.20
N PHE A 175 6.97 -2.79 3.73
CA PHE A 175 7.72 -1.65 3.24
C PHE A 175 7.18 -0.34 3.82
N HIS A 176 7.99 0.33 4.65
CA HIS A 176 7.63 1.58 5.30
C HIS A 176 8.59 2.73 4.94
N PRO A 177 8.32 3.47 3.85
CA PRO A 177 9.22 4.52 3.38
C PRO A 177 8.89 5.92 3.93
N PHE A 178 7.93 6.04 4.86
CA PHE A 178 7.31 7.33 5.18
C PHE A 178 7.94 8.09 6.35
N ALA A 179 8.98 7.56 6.99
CA ALA A 179 9.60 8.18 8.15
C ALA A 179 10.04 9.63 7.89
N GLY A 180 10.62 9.92 6.72
CA GLY A 180 11.06 11.27 6.33
C GLY A 180 9.95 12.23 5.88
N PHE A 181 8.69 11.79 5.86
CA PHE A 181 7.53 12.59 5.43
C PHE A 181 6.62 12.98 6.61
N THR A 182 7.01 12.60 7.82
CA THR A 182 6.20 12.75 9.02
C THR A 182 6.63 14.01 9.78
N GLY A 183 5.68 14.87 10.14
CA GLY A 183 5.92 16.05 10.97
C GLY A 183 6.09 15.69 12.45
N GLU A 184 6.34 16.70 13.28
CA GLU A 184 6.57 16.52 14.72
C GLU A 184 5.39 15.86 15.45
N ASP A 185 4.16 16.18 15.02
CA ASP A 185 2.92 15.63 15.59
C ASP A 185 2.58 14.22 15.07
N GLY A 186 3.37 13.67 14.15
CA GLY A 186 3.12 12.38 13.51
C GLY A 186 2.22 12.42 12.28
N SER A 187 1.74 13.59 11.86
CA SER A 187 0.98 13.79 10.63
C SER A 187 1.88 13.97 9.41
N LEU A 188 1.30 14.07 8.21
CA LEU A 188 2.05 14.39 6.99
C LEU A 188 2.61 15.81 7.09
N ASP A 189 3.94 15.94 7.02
CA ASP A 189 4.57 17.26 7.03
C ASP A 189 4.16 18.06 5.78
N HIS A 190 3.68 19.28 6.05
CA HIS A 190 3.23 20.25 5.06
C HIS A 190 4.23 20.51 3.93
N ASN A 191 5.54 20.45 4.22
CA ASN A 191 6.59 20.67 3.23
C ASN A 191 6.62 19.58 2.14
N TYR A 192 6.13 18.38 2.49
CA TYR A 192 6.08 17.25 1.57
C TYR A 192 4.67 16.99 1.01
N SER A 193 3.66 17.77 1.41
CA SER A 193 2.28 17.62 0.93
C SER A 193 2.08 18.28 -0.45
N ASP A 194 1.16 17.73 -1.23
CA ASP A 194 0.60 18.35 -2.45
C ASP A 194 -0.52 19.37 -2.16
N GLY A 195 -0.71 19.73 -0.89
CA GLY A 195 -1.82 20.57 -0.43
C GLY A 195 -3.07 19.77 -0.04
N HIS A 196 -3.10 18.46 -0.29
CA HIS A 196 -4.21 17.57 0.02
C HIS A 196 -3.75 16.41 0.95
N ILE A 197 -4.26 15.20 0.72
CA ILE A 197 -3.91 13.99 1.46
C ILE A 197 -2.71 13.23 0.87
N HIS A 198 -2.03 13.77 -0.14
CA HIS A 198 -0.92 13.08 -0.80
C HIS A 198 0.43 13.72 -0.49
N ILE A 199 1.46 12.89 -0.53
CA ILE A 199 2.84 13.33 -0.67
C ILE A 199 2.99 13.91 -2.08
N ARG A 200 3.68 15.02 -2.21
CA ARG A 200 4.01 15.66 -3.49
C ARG A 200 4.95 14.76 -4.30
N SER A 201 4.67 14.57 -5.60
CA SER A 201 5.45 13.68 -6.47
C SER A 201 6.94 13.98 -6.52
N GLN A 202 7.32 15.26 -6.51
CA GLN A 202 8.72 15.69 -6.51
C GLN A 202 9.50 15.23 -5.28
N CYS A 203 8.80 14.93 -4.17
CA CYS A 203 9.41 14.52 -2.91
C CYS A 203 9.59 13.00 -2.79
N CYS A 204 9.11 12.20 -3.75
CA CYS A 204 9.06 10.75 -3.62
C CYS A 204 10.35 10.02 -4.06
N ARG A 205 11.39 10.74 -4.48
CA ARG A 205 12.71 10.14 -4.83
C ARG A 205 13.29 9.24 -3.73
N PRO A 206 13.24 9.59 -2.42
CA PRO A 206 13.71 8.70 -1.36
C PRO A 206 12.92 7.38 -1.30
N ILE A 207 11.60 7.42 -1.53
CA ILE A 207 10.74 6.22 -1.58
C ILE A 207 11.24 5.29 -2.70
N HIS A 208 11.56 5.85 -3.86
CA HIS A 208 12.08 5.07 -4.99
C HIS A 208 13.41 4.38 -4.68
N HIS A 209 14.36 5.11 -4.08
CA HIS A 209 15.65 4.51 -3.70
C HIS A 209 15.47 3.37 -2.69
N GLN A 210 14.63 3.55 -1.68
CA GLN A 210 14.34 2.52 -0.68
C GLN A 210 13.63 1.30 -1.29
N LEU A 211 12.65 1.53 -2.19
CA LEU A 211 11.95 0.45 -2.88
C LEU A 211 12.92 -0.32 -3.79
N THR A 212 13.78 0.36 -4.53
CA THR A 212 14.79 -0.27 -5.39
C THR A 212 15.71 -1.16 -4.55
N ALA A 213 16.22 -0.65 -3.43
CA ALA A 213 17.06 -1.43 -2.53
C ALA A 213 16.32 -2.64 -1.93
N LEU A 214 15.03 -2.52 -1.62
CA LEU A 214 14.21 -3.65 -1.18
C LEU A 214 14.10 -4.72 -2.28
N LEU A 215 13.81 -4.32 -3.52
CA LEU A 215 13.63 -5.25 -4.63
C LEU A 215 14.93 -6.02 -4.96
N GLU A 216 16.08 -5.36 -4.94
CA GLU A 216 17.37 -6.04 -5.13
C GLU A 216 17.64 -7.09 -4.04
N ARG A 217 17.26 -6.81 -2.77
CA ARG A 217 17.37 -7.80 -1.69
C ARG A 217 16.43 -8.98 -1.90
N ILE A 218 15.18 -8.72 -2.30
CA ILE A 218 14.20 -9.77 -2.61
C ILE A 218 14.74 -10.68 -3.73
N LYS A 219 15.31 -10.08 -4.77
CA LYS A 219 15.91 -10.81 -5.89
C LYS A 219 17.06 -11.71 -5.44
N GLN A 220 17.97 -11.21 -4.61
CA GLN A 220 19.08 -11.99 -4.06
C GLN A 220 18.61 -13.17 -3.18
N GLN A 221 17.50 -13.02 -2.46
CA GLN A 221 16.94 -14.08 -1.62
C GLN A 221 16.29 -15.23 -2.41
N ARG A 222 16.01 -15.00 -3.71
CA ARG A 222 15.34 -15.96 -4.59
C ARG A 222 16.27 -16.66 -5.58
N GLN A 223 17.54 -16.26 -5.64
CA GLN A 223 18.59 -16.90 -6.43
C GLN A 223 19.34 -17.94 -5.58
#